data_AF-A0A0N0DAD1-F1
#
_entry.id   AF-A0A0N0DAD1-F1
#
_cell.length_a   1.000
_cell.length_b   1.000
_cell.length_c   1.000
_cell.angle_alpha   90.00
_cell.angle_beta   90.00
_cell.angle_gamma   90.00
#
_symmetry.space_group_name_H-M   'P 1'
#
loop_
_entity.id
_entity.type
_entity.pdbx_description
1 polymer ?
#
loop_
_entity_poly.entity_id
_entity_poly.type
_entity_poly.pdbx_seq_one_letter_code
_entity_poly.pdbx_strand_id
1 'polypeptide(L)'
;MGVLNTEMVTGLPLSAKIALLPALWTLYLIGSAVYYVFFHPLASVPGPKLYAISPIPYYYHLYQGTWVRTITRLHEQYGPAVRFAPADVSFITADAVKTIYGHGGKTFEKDLRIYRQGRPVRSIITSDHENHRRMRRQLSHAFSMKALRAQDKILNHYVDLFIAGLTKRAGTEIDMVAWYNFATFDLIGHLAMGQPFGCLEKGEYHPWVRILFAGLKATAFTQVKSPTLV
;
A
#
# COMPACT_ATOMS: atom_id res chain seq x y z
N MET A 1 33.87 -21.21 -21.02
CA MET A 1 33.77 -22.68 -20.95
C MET A 1 34.53 -23.14 -19.71
N GLY A 2 33.84 -23.35 -18.60
CA GLY A 2 34.38 -24.01 -17.42
C GLY A 2 33.43 -25.15 -17.11
N VAL A 3 33.67 -26.31 -17.72
CA VAL A 3 32.93 -27.52 -17.38
C VAL A 3 33.34 -27.84 -15.95
N LEU A 4 32.46 -27.60 -14.99
CA LEU A 4 32.64 -28.11 -13.62
C LEU A 4 32.88 -29.61 -13.77
N ASN A 5 34.08 -30.06 -13.38
CA ASN A 5 34.52 -31.43 -13.51
C ASN A 5 33.50 -32.34 -12.83
N THR A 6 32.64 -33.00 -13.61
CA THR A 6 31.48 -33.75 -13.11
C THR A 6 31.91 -34.87 -12.16
N GLU A 7 33.16 -35.35 -12.30
CA GLU A 7 33.79 -36.36 -11.46
C GLU A 7 34.10 -35.91 -10.02
N MET A 8 34.34 -34.61 -9.78
CA MET A 8 34.57 -34.10 -8.40
C MET A 8 33.28 -34.13 -7.57
N VAL A 9 32.13 -33.88 -8.19
CA VAL A 9 30.84 -33.82 -7.48
C VAL A 9 30.26 -35.22 -7.30
N THR A 10 30.58 -36.17 -8.18
CA THR A 10 30.11 -37.56 -8.06
C THR A 10 30.83 -38.34 -6.96
N GLY A 11 32.12 -38.09 -6.73
CA GLY A 11 32.96 -38.79 -5.74
C GLY A 11 32.81 -38.35 -4.27
N LEU A 12 32.07 -37.27 -3.98
CA LEU A 12 31.84 -36.82 -2.60
C LEU A 12 30.82 -37.72 -1.87
N PRO A 13 30.99 -37.96 -0.55
CA PRO A 13 29.98 -38.66 0.23
C PRO A 13 28.66 -37.88 0.23
N LEU A 14 27.52 -38.59 0.31
CA LEU A 14 26.18 -37.99 0.25
C LEU A 14 26.00 -36.88 1.32
N SER A 15 26.59 -37.04 2.50
CA SER A 15 26.61 -36.03 3.57
C SER A 15 27.28 -34.72 3.15
N ALA A 16 28.36 -34.77 2.37
CA ALA A 16 29.05 -33.59 1.87
C ALA A 16 28.24 -32.86 0.78
N LYS A 17 27.51 -33.60 -0.07
CA LYS A 17 26.60 -33.01 -1.07
C LYS A 17 25.41 -32.30 -0.42
N ILE A 18 24.87 -32.91 0.64
CA ILE A 18 23.79 -32.32 1.44
C ILE A 18 24.27 -31.05 2.16
N ALA A 19 25.50 -31.05 2.70
CA ALA A 19 26.08 -29.89 3.38
C ALA A 19 26.47 -28.74 2.42
N LEU A 20 26.73 -29.04 1.15
CA LEU A 20 27.12 -28.03 0.15
C LEU A 20 25.99 -27.04 -0.16
N LEU A 21 24.74 -27.51 -0.21
CA LEU A 21 23.57 -26.68 -0.50
C LEU A 21 23.38 -25.54 0.52
N PRO A 22 23.33 -25.77 1.85
CA PRO A 22 23.21 -24.70 2.82
C PRO A 22 24.46 -23.81 2.86
N ALA A 23 25.65 -24.34 2.58
CA ALA A 23 26.88 -23.54 2.52
C ALA A 23 26.86 -22.56 1.34
N LEU A 24 26.50 -23.02 0.14
CA LEU A 24 26.33 -22.16 -1.04
C LEU A 24 25.21 -21.14 -0.84
N TRP A 25 24.10 -21.55 -0.22
CA TRP A 25 23.00 -20.66 0.12
C TRP A 25 23.44 -19.56 1.09
N THR A 26 24.20 -19.91 2.13
CA THR A 26 24.74 -18.95 3.10
C THR A 26 25.71 -17.98 2.43
N LEU A 27 26.62 -18.48 1.57
CA LEU A 27 27.55 -17.63 0.82
C LEU A 27 26.81 -16.67 -0.11
N TYR A 28 25.77 -17.13 -0.79
CA TYR A 28 24.91 -16.31 -1.62
C TYR A 28 24.24 -15.20 -0.80
N LEU A 29 23.63 -15.52 0.34
CA LEU A 29 22.98 -14.52 1.22
C LEU A 29 23.96 -13.46 1.72
N ILE A 30 25.16 -13.86 2.14
CA ILE A 30 26.21 -12.94 2.59
C ILE A 30 26.67 -12.05 1.42
N GLY A 31 26.94 -12.64 0.26
CA GLY A 31 27.33 -11.90 -0.95
C GLY A 31 26.27 -10.88 -1.37
N SER A 32 25.00 -11.27 -1.37
CA SER A 32 23.88 -10.37 -1.63
C SER A 32 23.77 -9.26 -0.60
N ALA A 33 23.93 -9.55 0.70
CA ALA A 33 23.91 -8.54 1.74
C ALA A 33 25.02 -7.49 1.56
N VAL A 34 26.23 -7.93 1.25
CA VAL A 34 27.36 -7.04 0.95
C VAL A 34 27.06 -6.19 -0.28
N TYR A 35 26.55 -6.78 -1.36
CA TYR A 35 26.14 -6.05 -2.56
C TYR A 35 25.11 -4.97 -2.23
N TYR A 36 24.03 -5.31 -1.54
CA TYR A 36 22.94 -4.38 -1.27
C TYR A 36 23.34 -3.20 -0.38
N VAL A 37 24.26 -3.43 0.55
CA VAL A 37 24.75 -2.39 1.48
C VAL A 37 25.76 -1.47 0.81
N PHE A 38 26.69 -2.00 0.01
CA PHE A 38 27.86 -1.23 -0.45
C PHE A 38 27.90 -0.92 -1.95
N PHE A 39 27.31 -1.78 -2.79
CA PHE A 39 27.48 -1.71 -4.24
C PHE A 39 26.18 -1.44 -5.01
N HIS A 40 25.03 -1.51 -4.34
CA HIS A 40 23.74 -1.19 -4.94
C HIS A 40 23.65 0.30 -5.34
N PRO A 41 22.95 0.67 -6.43
CA PRO A 41 22.79 2.09 -6.82
C PRO A 41 22.21 3.00 -5.74
N LEU A 42 21.49 2.43 -4.77
CA LEU A 42 20.94 3.13 -3.61
C LEU A 42 21.80 3.02 -2.34
N ALA A 43 23.04 2.56 -2.42
CA ALA A 43 23.94 2.40 -1.27
C ALA A 43 24.29 3.73 -0.60
N SER A 44 24.27 4.84 -1.34
CA SER A 44 24.48 6.19 -0.82
C SER A 44 23.27 6.78 -0.07
N VAL A 45 22.09 6.17 -0.22
CA VAL A 45 20.87 6.65 0.46
C VAL A 45 20.91 6.19 1.91
N PRO A 46 20.78 7.11 2.89
CA PRO A 46 20.90 6.75 4.30
C PRO A 46 19.71 5.90 4.77
N GLY A 47 19.96 5.06 5.76
CA GLY A 47 18.95 4.17 6.35
C GLY A 47 19.60 3.00 7.12
N PRO A 48 18.82 2.24 7.90
CA PRO A 48 19.37 1.10 8.62
C PRO A 48 19.76 -0.03 7.64
N LYS A 49 20.96 -0.60 7.82
CA LYS A 49 21.51 -1.63 6.92
C LYS A 49 20.60 -2.86 6.76
N LEU A 50 19.86 -3.25 7.80
CA LEU A 50 18.91 -4.37 7.73
C LEU A 50 17.82 -4.15 6.67
N TYR A 51 17.33 -2.92 6.52
CA TYR A 51 16.34 -2.56 5.50
C TYR A 51 16.96 -2.49 4.10
N ALA A 52 18.25 -2.14 3.99
CA ALA A 52 18.97 -2.21 2.73
C ALA A 52 19.15 -3.66 2.24
N ILE A 53 19.35 -4.61 3.17
CA ILE A 53 19.56 -6.04 2.85
C ILE A 53 18.24 -6.76 2.54
N SER A 54 17.16 -6.44 3.27
CA SER A 54 15.91 -7.19 3.18
C SER A 54 14.67 -6.33 3.46
N PRO A 55 13.54 -6.57 2.78
CA PRO A 55 12.27 -5.92 3.10
C PRO A 55 11.58 -6.50 4.36
N ILE A 56 12.12 -7.55 4.97
CA ILE A 56 11.51 -8.22 6.14
C ILE A 56 11.20 -7.24 7.29
N PRO A 57 12.10 -6.33 7.72
CA PRO A 57 11.80 -5.37 8.78
C PRO A 57 10.62 -4.46 8.43
N TYR A 58 10.53 -4.02 7.17
CA TYR A 58 9.38 -3.25 6.68
C TYR A 58 8.09 -4.06 6.81
N TYR A 59 8.06 -5.30 6.33
CA TYR A 59 6.89 -6.16 6.41
C TYR A 59 6.49 -6.49 7.86
N TYR A 60 7.45 -6.66 8.76
CA TYR A 60 7.19 -6.85 10.18
C TYR A 60 6.42 -5.66 10.77
N HIS A 61 6.87 -4.43 10.52
CA HIS A 61 6.19 -3.23 11.00
C HIS A 61 4.86 -2.96 10.29
N LEU A 62 4.74 -3.35 9.01
CA LEU A 62 3.47 -3.29 8.28
C LEU A 62 2.44 -4.24 8.90
N TYR A 63 2.85 -5.46 9.22
CA TYR A 63 2.00 -6.47 9.87
C TYR A 63 1.55 -6.03 11.27
N GLN A 64 2.44 -5.41 12.04
CA GLN A 64 2.12 -4.88 13.37
C GLN A 64 1.31 -3.59 13.34
N GLY A 65 1.11 -2.97 12.17
CA GLY A 65 0.48 -1.65 12.06
C GLY A 65 1.30 -0.50 12.63
N THR A 66 2.61 -0.71 12.83
CA THR A 66 3.53 0.30 13.40
C THR A 66 4.33 1.05 12.34
N TRP A 67 4.19 0.69 11.06
CA TRP A 67 5.01 1.22 9.96
C TRP A 67 5.07 2.75 9.91
N VAL A 68 3.93 3.44 10.03
CA VAL A 68 3.89 4.92 9.97
C VAL A 68 4.79 5.54 11.04
N ARG A 69 4.75 5.02 12.28
CA ARG A 69 5.61 5.53 13.37
C ARG A 69 7.07 5.19 13.13
N THR A 70 7.35 3.97 12.63
CA THR A 70 8.70 3.53 12.33
C THR A 70 9.35 4.40 11.26
N ILE A 71 8.69 4.63 10.12
CA ILE A 71 9.27 5.42 9.03
C ILE A 71 9.45 6.89 9.42
N THR A 72 8.57 7.46 10.25
CA THR A 72 8.76 8.80 10.84
C THR A 72 10.05 8.85 11.66
N ARG A 73 10.27 7.90 12.57
CA ARG A 73 11.52 7.83 13.36
C ARG A 73 12.76 7.67 12.48
N LEU A 74 12.66 6.87 11.43
CA LEU A 74 13.77 6.72 10.49
C LEU A 74 14.09 8.04 9.79
N HIS A 75 13.08 8.81 9.39
CA HIS A 75 13.29 10.15 8.82
C HIS A 75 13.87 11.16 9.82
N GLU A 76 13.46 11.10 11.09
CA GLU A 76 14.06 11.90 12.17
C GLU A 76 15.55 11.58 12.35
N GLN A 77 15.94 10.32 12.20
CA GLN A 77 17.32 9.86 12.40
C GLN A 77 18.22 10.03 11.18
N TYR A 78 17.72 9.69 9.98
CA TYR A 78 18.51 9.58 8.76
C TYR A 78 18.26 10.74 7.78
N GLY A 79 17.26 11.58 8.06
CA GLY A 79 16.99 12.81 7.33
C GLY A 79 15.97 12.65 6.19
N PRO A 80 16.03 13.52 5.16
CA PRO A 80 14.93 13.74 4.23
C PRO A 80 14.65 12.61 3.23
N ALA A 81 15.62 11.72 3.01
CA ALA A 81 15.49 10.56 2.13
C ALA A 81 15.98 9.33 2.89
N VAL A 82 15.16 8.28 2.97
CA VAL A 82 15.47 7.07 3.75
C VAL A 82 15.26 5.83 2.92
N ARG A 83 16.28 5.00 2.80
CA ARG A 83 16.18 3.67 2.21
C ARG A 83 15.53 2.72 3.21
N PHE A 84 14.34 2.24 2.88
CA PHE A 84 13.55 1.36 3.74
C PHE A 84 13.25 -0.02 3.13
N ALA A 85 13.75 -0.30 1.95
CA ALA A 85 13.87 -1.65 1.42
C ALA A 85 15.07 -1.69 0.46
N PRO A 86 15.47 -2.87 -0.06
CA PRO A 86 16.57 -2.96 -1.00
C PRO A 86 16.43 -2.03 -2.21
N ALA A 87 15.21 -1.87 -2.74
CA ALA A 87 14.91 -1.03 -3.89
C ALA A 87 14.00 0.18 -3.59
N ASP A 88 13.68 0.44 -2.31
CA ASP A 88 12.66 1.42 -1.94
C ASP A 88 13.21 2.55 -1.06
N VAL A 89 12.86 3.78 -1.44
CA VAL A 89 13.25 5.02 -0.76
C VAL A 89 12.03 5.85 -0.44
N SER A 90 11.97 6.33 0.79
CA SER A 90 10.97 7.27 1.27
C SER A 90 11.55 8.68 1.26
N PHE A 91 10.75 9.67 0.88
CA PHE A 91 11.13 11.08 0.81
C PHE A 91 10.13 11.95 1.55
N ILE A 92 10.62 13.00 2.22
CA ILE A 92 9.79 13.97 2.96
C ILE A 92 9.98 15.43 2.49
N THR A 93 10.58 15.66 1.32
CA THR A 93 10.84 17.01 0.80
C THR A 93 9.81 17.47 -0.22
N ALA A 94 9.59 18.79 -0.29
CA ALA A 94 8.70 19.39 -1.29
C ALA A 94 9.19 19.14 -2.73
N ASP A 95 10.50 19.17 -2.96
CA ASP A 95 11.09 18.88 -4.27
C ASP A 95 10.81 17.44 -4.71
N ALA A 96 10.84 16.46 -3.80
CA ALA A 96 10.47 15.09 -4.13
C ALA A 96 9.00 14.99 -4.55
N VAL A 97 8.09 15.73 -3.89
CA VAL A 97 6.68 15.79 -4.31
C VAL A 97 6.56 16.35 -5.72
N LYS A 98 7.29 17.43 -6.03
CA LYS A 98 7.29 18.02 -7.37
C LYS A 98 7.90 17.10 -8.43
N THR A 99 8.99 16.40 -8.12
CA THR A 99 9.65 15.49 -9.08
C THR A 99 8.84 14.21 -9.32
N ILE A 100 8.21 13.65 -8.27
CA ILE A 100 7.47 12.38 -8.35
C ILE A 100 6.04 12.61 -8.89
N TYR A 101 5.38 13.69 -8.48
CA TYR A 101 3.95 13.94 -8.76
C TYR A 101 3.68 15.20 -9.60
N GLY A 102 4.70 16.02 -9.89
CA GLY A 102 4.54 17.26 -10.65
C GLY A 102 4.33 17.05 -12.14
N HIS A 103 3.94 18.14 -12.81
CA HIS A 103 3.67 18.15 -14.25
C HIS A 103 4.96 18.40 -15.06
N GLY A 104 5.03 17.82 -16.26
CA GLY A 104 6.13 18.07 -17.22
C GLY A 104 7.35 17.14 -17.08
N GLY A 105 7.35 16.23 -16.10
CA GLY A 105 8.39 15.22 -15.91
C GLY A 105 7.97 13.80 -16.29
N LYS A 106 8.84 12.83 -16.01
CA LYS A 106 8.52 11.40 -16.14
C LYS A 106 7.37 11.03 -15.19
N THR A 107 6.32 10.42 -15.72
CA THR A 107 5.24 9.88 -14.89
C THR A 107 5.67 8.55 -14.29
N PHE A 108 5.51 8.39 -12.98
CA PHE A 108 5.75 7.13 -12.29
C PHE A 108 4.44 6.35 -12.15
N GLU A 109 4.43 5.11 -12.64
CA GLU A 109 3.33 4.19 -12.39
C GLU A 109 3.29 3.79 -10.91
N LYS A 110 2.09 3.43 -10.44
CA LYS A 110 1.93 2.90 -9.09
C LYS A 110 2.58 1.53 -8.99
N ASP A 111 3.30 1.32 -7.90
CA ASP A 111 3.95 0.04 -7.62
C ASP A 111 2.92 -1.08 -7.40
N LEU A 112 2.90 -2.03 -8.32
CA LEU A 112 1.95 -3.12 -8.30
C LEU A 112 2.15 -4.07 -7.11
N ARG A 113 3.32 -4.09 -6.45
CA ARG A 113 3.53 -4.83 -5.19
C ARG A 113 2.55 -4.39 -4.10
N ILE A 114 2.21 -3.10 -4.09
CA ILE A 114 1.33 -2.47 -3.10
C ILE A 114 -0.12 -2.43 -3.61
N TYR A 115 -0.30 -2.09 -4.88
CA TYR A 115 -1.62 -1.75 -5.41
C TYR A 115 -2.32 -2.89 -6.19
N ARG A 116 -1.62 -3.96 -6.60
CA ARG A 116 -2.25 -5.06 -7.36
C ARG A 116 -2.78 -6.14 -6.42
N GLN A 117 -4.05 -6.00 -6.04
CA GLN A 117 -4.77 -6.92 -5.16
C GLN A 117 -5.30 -8.18 -5.88
N GLY A 118 -4.48 -8.83 -6.73
CA GLY A 118 -4.86 -10.07 -7.41
C GLY A 118 -6.01 -9.95 -8.42
N ARG A 119 -6.44 -8.74 -8.78
CA ARG A 119 -7.50 -8.51 -9.77
C ARG A 119 -6.96 -8.65 -11.20
N PRO A 120 -7.68 -9.30 -12.12
CA PRO A 120 -7.24 -9.49 -13.50
C PRO A 120 -7.28 -8.19 -14.32
N VAL A 121 -8.17 -7.24 -13.95
CA VAL A 121 -8.36 -5.98 -14.66
C VAL A 121 -7.77 -4.82 -13.85
N ARG A 122 -7.01 -3.94 -14.52
CA ARG A 122 -6.47 -2.71 -13.91
C ARG A 122 -7.58 -1.68 -13.73
N SER A 123 -7.61 -1.05 -12.55
CA SER A 123 -8.54 0.06 -12.27
C SER A 123 -7.90 1.38 -12.67
N ILE A 124 -8.64 2.49 -12.54
CA ILE A 124 -8.04 3.82 -12.72
C ILE A 124 -6.83 4.04 -11.80
N ILE A 125 -6.74 3.37 -10.65
CA ILE A 125 -5.64 3.54 -9.70
C ILE A 125 -4.35 2.83 -10.15
N THR A 126 -4.48 1.70 -10.85
CA THR A 126 -3.36 0.79 -11.18
C THR A 126 -3.04 0.70 -12.66
N SER A 127 -3.76 1.45 -13.49
CA SER A 127 -3.54 1.50 -14.93
C SER A 127 -2.25 2.22 -15.29
N ASP A 128 -1.70 1.88 -16.46
CA ASP A 128 -0.65 2.68 -17.09
C ASP A 128 -1.15 4.10 -17.43
N HIS A 129 -0.24 4.95 -17.89
CA HIS A 129 -0.53 6.36 -18.17
C HIS A 129 -1.68 6.55 -19.18
N GLU A 130 -1.71 5.77 -20.27
CA GLU A 130 -2.68 5.92 -21.34
C GLU A 130 -4.08 5.48 -20.88
N ASN A 131 -4.17 4.31 -20.27
CA ASN A 131 -5.42 3.76 -19.75
C ASN A 131 -5.95 4.63 -18.59
N HIS A 132 -5.07 5.10 -17.69
CA HIS A 132 -5.44 6.05 -16.64
C HIS A 132 -6.04 7.33 -17.25
N ARG A 133 -5.40 7.91 -18.28
CA ARG A 133 -5.89 9.12 -18.95
C ARG A 133 -7.28 8.89 -19.57
N ARG A 134 -7.48 7.77 -20.25
CA ARG A 134 -8.79 7.39 -20.85
C ARG A 134 -9.87 7.27 -19.77
N MET A 135 -9.62 6.51 -18.70
CA MET A 135 -10.59 6.30 -17.61
C MET A 135 -10.88 7.60 -16.86
N ARG A 136 -9.85 8.41 -16.57
CA ARG A 136 -10.00 9.71 -15.91
C ARG A 136 -10.87 10.65 -16.72
N ARG A 137 -10.70 10.69 -18.06
CA ARG A 137 -11.54 11.52 -18.93
C ARG A 137 -13.01 11.15 -18.79
N GLN A 138 -13.33 9.86 -18.81
CA GLN A 138 -14.71 9.37 -18.65
C GLN A 138 -15.31 9.76 -17.29
N LEU A 139 -14.54 9.63 -16.20
CA LEU A 139 -15.01 9.96 -14.86
C LEU A 139 -15.07 11.46 -14.55
N SER A 140 -14.25 12.28 -15.23
CA SER A 140 -14.06 13.70 -14.89
C SER A 140 -15.35 14.53 -14.91
N HIS A 141 -16.33 14.16 -15.74
CA HIS A 141 -17.61 14.87 -15.85
C HIS A 141 -18.40 14.85 -14.54
N ALA A 142 -18.35 13.73 -13.79
CA ALA A 142 -19.02 13.58 -12.50
C ALA A 142 -18.42 14.49 -11.40
N PHE A 143 -17.17 14.94 -11.58
CA PHE A 143 -16.48 15.84 -10.66
C PHE A 143 -16.49 17.31 -11.10
N SER A 144 -17.29 17.65 -12.12
CA SER A 144 -17.47 19.06 -12.52
C SER A 144 -18.26 19.83 -11.46
N MET A 145 -18.02 21.14 -11.34
CA MET A 145 -18.77 22.00 -10.40
C MET A 145 -20.28 21.91 -10.59
N LYS A 146 -20.75 21.78 -11.84
CA LYS A 146 -22.17 21.60 -12.16
C LYS A 146 -22.70 20.28 -11.60
N ALA A 147 -21.97 19.18 -11.82
CA ALA A 147 -22.37 17.86 -11.32
C ALA A 147 -22.35 17.83 -9.78
N LEU A 148 -21.32 18.39 -9.14
CA LEU A 148 -21.24 18.46 -7.68
C LEU A 148 -22.41 19.26 -7.08
N ARG A 149 -22.74 20.43 -7.66
CA ARG A 149 -23.90 21.23 -7.21
C ARG A 149 -25.23 20.52 -7.41
N ALA A 150 -25.36 19.67 -8.43
CA ALA A 150 -26.56 18.88 -8.63
C ALA A 150 -26.79 17.86 -7.49
N GLN A 151 -25.75 17.49 -6.75
CA GLN A 151 -25.83 16.54 -5.62
C GLN A 151 -26.08 17.21 -4.27
N ASP A 152 -26.27 18.54 -4.22
CA ASP A 152 -26.42 19.30 -2.97
C ASP A 152 -27.57 18.77 -2.10
N LYS A 153 -28.70 18.40 -2.71
CA LYS A 153 -29.85 17.80 -2.00
C LYS A 153 -29.48 16.47 -1.33
N ILE A 154 -28.68 15.64 -2.00
CA ILE A 154 -28.25 14.34 -1.47
C ILE A 154 -27.31 14.56 -0.28
N LEU A 155 -26.36 15.49 -0.41
CA LEU A 155 -25.43 15.84 0.68
C LEU A 155 -26.19 16.35 1.91
N ASN A 156 -27.07 17.33 1.74
CA ASN A 156 -27.84 17.91 2.84
C ASN A 156 -28.73 16.85 3.52
N HIS A 157 -29.36 15.96 2.75
CA HIS A 157 -30.13 14.86 3.31
C HIS A 157 -29.32 13.96 4.27
N TYR A 158 -28.09 13.58 3.90
CA TYR A 158 -27.25 12.75 4.79
C TYR A 158 -26.67 13.53 5.97
N VAL A 159 -26.41 14.83 5.81
CA VAL A 159 -26.03 15.72 6.93
C VAL A 159 -27.18 15.82 7.94
N ASP A 160 -28.41 16.03 7.46
CA ASP A 160 -29.60 16.10 8.31
C ASP A 160 -29.86 14.78 9.04
N LEU A 161 -29.72 13.63 8.34
CA LEU A 161 -29.84 12.32 8.97
C LEU A 161 -28.77 12.08 10.04
N PHE A 162 -27.54 12.49 9.78
CA PHE A 162 -26.44 12.41 10.74
C PHE A 162 -26.76 13.24 11.99
N ILE A 163 -27.13 14.51 11.83
CA ILE A 163 -27.48 15.40 12.95
C ILE A 163 -28.69 14.87 13.73
N ALA A 164 -29.74 14.41 13.04
CA ALA A 164 -30.93 13.86 13.67
C ALA A 164 -30.61 12.60 14.48
N GLY A 165 -29.77 11.71 13.93
CA GLY A 165 -29.35 10.49 14.59
C GLY A 165 -28.51 10.74 15.86
N LEU A 166 -27.63 11.74 15.83
CA LEU A 166 -26.86 12.21 16.98
C LEU A 166 -27.75 12.88 18.03
N THR A 167 -28.64 13.77 17.60
CA THR A 167 -29.58 14.49 18.50
C THR A 167 -30.47 13.51 19.28
N LYS A 168 -30.97 12.45 18.62
CA LYS A 168 -31.75 11.39 19.29
C LYS A 168 -30.99 10.65 20.39
N ARG A 169 -29.66 10.70 20.36
CA ARG A 169 -28.75 10.00 21.28
C ARG A 169 -27.99 10.98 22.18
N ALA A 170 -28.41 12.24 22.23
CA ALA A 170 -27.82 13.24 23.11
C ALA A 170 -27.84 12.76 24.57
N GLY A 171 -26.73 12.94 25.27
CA GLY A 171 -26.55 12.46 26.65
C GLY A 171 -26.12 11.00 26.77
N THR A 172 -25.88 10.30 25.66
CA THR A 172 -25.30 8.94 25.65
C THR A 172 -23.89 8.93 25.09
N GLU A 173 -23.09 7.94 25.47
CA GLU A 173 -21.79 7.71 24.85
C GLU A 173 -21.97 7.12 23.44
N ILE A 174 -21.31 7.72 22.46
CA ILE A 174 -21.41 7.33 21.05
C ILE A 174 -20.02 7.20 20.43
N ASP A 175 -19.85 6.17 19.60
CA ASP A 175 -18.64 6.01 18.78
C ASP A 175 -18.72 6.91 17.55
N MET A 176 -18.10 8.09 17.61
CA MET A 176 -18.08 9.03 16.48
C MET A 176 -17.39 8.47 15.24
N VAL A 177 -16.44 7.54 15.38
CA VAL A 177 -15.80 6.88 14.22
C VAL A 177 -16.85 6.07 13.48
N ALA A 178 -17.70 5.33 14.20
CA ALA A 178 -18.81 4.61 13.60
C ALA A 178 -19.81 5.55 12.91
N TRP A 179 -20.20 6.65 13.55
CA TRP A 179 -21.15 7.61 12.98
C TRP A 179 -20.64 8.31 11.71
N TYR A 180 -19.36 8.70 11.67
CA TYR A 180 -18.75 9.22 10.45
C TYR A 180 -18.68 8.15 9.36
N ASN A 181 -18.38 6.90 9.71
CA ASN A 181 -18.40 5.81 8.73
C ASN A 181 -19.83 5.57 8.21
N PHE A 182 -20.87 5.58 9.06
CA PHE A 182 -22.25 5.43 8.61
C PHE A 182 -22.64 6.49 7.57
N ALA A 183 -22.35 7.76 7.88
CA ALA A 183 -22.63 8.86 6.97
C ALA A 183 -21.86 8.75 5.65
N THR A 184 -20.56 8.46 5.71
CA THR A 184 -19.73 8.38 4.50
C THR A 184 -20.09 7.19 3.63
N PHE A 185 -20.37 6.01 4.21
CA PHE A 185 -20.80 4.84 3.43
C PHE A 185 -22.18 5.04 2.80
N ASP A 186 -23.16 5.59 3.53
CA ASP A 186 -24.48 5.85 2.96
C ASP A 186 -24.43 6.91 1.85
N LEU A 187 -23.69 8.00 2.07
CA LEU A 187 -23.50 9.04 1.06
C LEU A 187 -22.80 8.50 -0.20
N ILE A 188 -21.68 7.78 -0.04
CA ILE A 188 -20.95 7.20 -1.17
C ILE A 188 -21.80 6.13 -1.86
N GLY A 189 -22.53 5.30 -1.11
CA GLY A 189 -23.47 4.33 -1.67
C GLY A 189 -24.51 5.01 -2.55
N HIS A 190 -25.12 6.09 -2.07
CA HIS A 190 -26.09 6.84 -2.87
C HIS A 190 -25.43 7.47 -4.11
N LEU A 191 -24.30 8.15 -3.96
CA LEU A 191 -23.65 8.83 -5.08
C LEU A 191 -23.10 7.88 -6.15
N ALA A 192 -22.55 6.73 -5.75
CA ALA A 192 -21.89 5.79 -6.66
C ALA A 192 -22.81 4.66 -7.16
N MET A 193 -23.79 4.24 -6.36
CA MET A 193 -24.65 3.08 -6.63
C MET A 193 -26.14 3.43 -6.71
N GLY A 194 -26.50 4.70 -6.48
CA GLY A 194 -27.89 5.16 -6.49
C GLY A 194 -28.71 4.76 -5.26
N GLN A 195 -28.11 4.11 -4.25
CA GLN A 195 -28.81 3.64 -3.05
C GLN A 195 -27.90 3.64 -1.81
N PRO A 196 -28.38 4.10 -0.64
CA PRO A 196 -27.63 3.99 0.62
C PRO A 196 -27.57 2.56 1.13
N PHE A 197 -26.68 2.32 2.09
CA PHE A 197 -26.64 1.06 2.85
C PHE A 197 -27.59 1.07 4.06
N GLY A 198 -28.10 2.25 4.45
CA GLY A 198 -29.01 2.45 5.57
C GLY A 198 -28.31 2.40 6.94
N CYS A 199 -27.01 2.72 6.99
CA CYS A 199 -26.23 2.69 8.21
C CYS A 199 -26.67 3.78 9.20
N LEU A 200 -26.94 5.00 8.72
CA LEU A 200 -27.36 6.13 9.57
C LEU A 200 -28.73 5.92 10.20
N GLU A 201 -29.69 5.41 9.44
CA GLU A 201 -31.05 5.17 9.91
C GLU A 201 -31.07 4.12 11.03
N LYS A 202 -30.30 3.04 10.85
CA LYS A 202 -30.19 1.93 11.80
C LYS A 202 -29.26 2.25 12.97
N GLY A 203 -28.28 3.14 12.77
CA GLY A 203 -27.20 3.39 13.72
C GLY A 203 -26.22 2.22 13.82
N GLU A 204 -26.10 1.42 12.77
CA GLU A 204 -25.32 0.18 12.74
C GLU A 204 -24.66 -0.02 11.38
N TYR A 205 -23.54 -0.76 11.34
CA TYR A 205 -22.89 -1.08 10.08
C TYR A 205 -23.70 -2.09 9.27
N HIS A 206 -23.99 -1.74 8.02
CA HIS A 206 -24.45 -2.72 7.04
C HIS A 206 -23.45 -3.89 6.90
N PRO A 207 -23.89 -5.16 6.77
CA PRO A 207 -22.99 -6.31 6.71
C PRO A 207 -21.89 -6.19 5.65
N TRP A 208 -22.21 -5.63 4.49
CA TRP A 208 -21.25 -5.39 3.42
C TRP A 208 -20.13 -4.40 3.83
N VAL A 209 -20.47 -3.35 4.59
CA VAL A 209 -19.50 -2.38 5.11
C VAL A 209 -18.57 -3.03 6.12
N ARG A 210 -19.10 -3.90 7.00
CA ARG A 210 -18.28 -4.68 7.95
C ARG A 210 -17.27 -5.58 7.22
N ILE A 211 -17.72 -6.27 6.17
CA ILE A 211 -16.87 -7.13 5.34
C ILE A 211 -15.79 -6.30 4.65
N LEU A 212 -16.11 -5.10 4.17
CA LEU A 212 -15.14 -4.22 3.53
C LEU A 212 -13.99 -3.86 4.48
N PHE A 213 -14.26 -3.53 5.74
CA PHE A 213 -13.20 -3.29 6.73
C PHE A 213 -12.33 -4.53 7.00
N ALA A 214 -12.94 -5.71 7.09
CA ALA A 214 -12.20 -6.96 7.21
C ALA A 214 -11.31 -7.21 5.98
N GLY A 215 -11.83 -6.93 4.78
CA GLY A 215 -11.09 -7.00 3.52
C GLY A 215 -9.92 -6.02 3.47
N LEU A 216 -10.10 -4.78 3.93
CA LEU A 216 -9.01 -3.80 4.02
C LEU A 216 -7.88 -4.30 4.91
N LYS A 217 -8.20 -4.86 6.08
CA LYS A 217 -7.18 -5.51 6.94
C LYS A 217 -6.51 -6.67 6.21
N ALA A 218 -7.26 -7.48 5.47
CA ALA A 218 -6.72 -8.59 4.67
C ALA A 218 -5.69 -8.12 3.62
N THR A 219 -5.85 -6.93 3.04
CA THR A 219 -4.92 -6.42 2.02
C THR A 219 -3.50 -6.24 2.56
N ALA A 220 -3.33 -5.80 3.81
CA ALA A 220 -2.02 -5.72 4.46
C ALA A 220 -1.29 -7.07 4.48
N PHE A 221 -2.02 -8.19 4.67
CA PHE A 221 -1.42 -9.53 4.63
C PHE A 221 -1.06 -9.98 3.22
N THR A 222 -1.83 -9.57 2.20
CA THR A 222 -1.54 -9.92 0.80
C THR A 222 -0.30 -9.22 0.25
N GLN A 223 -0.02 -7.99 0.72
CA GLN A 223 1.19 -7.25 0.32
C GLN A 223 2.48 -7.94 0.78
N VAL A 224 2.45 -8.64 1.92
CA VAL A 224 3.58 -9.42 2.43
C VAL A 224 3.78 -10.73 1.65
N LYS A 225 2.70 -11.31 1.10
CA LYS A 225 2.72 -12.59 0.38
C LYS A 225 3.21 -12.54 -1.06
N SER A 226 3.45 -11.35 -1.62
CA SER A 226 4.17 -11.19 -2.90
C SER A 226 5.55 -10.58 -2.64
N PRO A 227 6.48 -11.30 -1.96
CA PRO A 227 7.88 -10.98 -2.10
C PRO A 227 8.18 -11.16 -3.58
N THR A 228 8.48 -10.04 -4.21
CA THR A 228 8.73 -9.95 -5.64
C THR A 228 10.02 -10.72 -5.87
N LEU A 229 9.90 -11.98 -6.28
CA LEU A 229 10.92 -12.64 -7.09
C LEU A 229 10.85 -11.97 -8.46
N VAL A 230 11.52 -10.82 -8.58
CA VAL A 230 12.01 -10.29 -9.85
C VAL A 230 13.51 -10.14 -9.67
#